data_AF-A0A9E0ZIT8-F1
#
_entry.id   AF-A0A9E0ZIT8-F1
#
_cell.length_a   1.000
_cell.length_b   1.000
_cell.length_c   1.000
_cell.angle_alpha   90.00
_cell.angle_beta   90.00
_cell.angle_gamma   90.00
#
_symmetry.space_group_name_H-M   'P 1'
#
loop_
_entity.id
_entity.type
_entity.pdbx_description
1 polymer ?
#
loop_
_entity_poly.entity_id
_entity_poly.type
_entity_poly.pdbx_seq_one_letter_code
_entity_poly.pdbx_strand_id
1 'polypeptide(L)'
;MKKVCRKLKIWSLILMIAAVTVGVTAVANPTQVEAAAKKGFQKINGKQYYILQSGAKAKGWLTLKQNGKQKKYYFDRKTGIQKKGWQTINGSRYYFGSGNLNKCRQQDLNMAVGWRKDGQGKKRYFTTSGRMVTGWYTLSGKKYYFDKKTGIMKTGWLYEGKYKYYFNTKTGIMSSDVMLKDTKKNITRYFNKSGRMATGWKTFSTQKKCYFNPAPKSDRDGAMVHGFKKIGGKTYYFLSKDGRKHTGWLTIKSTGDKYYLNPKNGGVRVENTEMQIDGKTYVFDKEGVSSLKGYDRPDTEKPTGNRTVKNYLAGALQPVGQALYVWGGGWNDATRKGVSPVWKQWYNSQDSSYNYVYHKFEREKGLDCSGFVGWATYQVMHSRSGEGSGYTVVASEVCEDYASNGWGKLISKAELKNSGYRLQAGDVGCNLGHTWIVLGQCADKSAVIVHSTPNAGCQISGTPTPDGSSSSQAIQLARKYMSRYSGYNKFDYHPSSGNYLNNCTGYFRWNSNTLSDPEGYRNKTADQILADLFR
;
A
#
# COMPACT_ATOMS: atom_id res chain seq x y z
N MET A 1 41.24 94.13 -75.90
CA MET A 1 42.44 93.47 -76.47
C MET A 1 43.65 93.76 -75.57
N LYS A 2 44.68 92.88 -75.58
CA LYS A 2 46.06 93.06 -75.07
C LYS A 2 46.26 93.52 -73.60
N LYS A 3 47.28 92.96 -72.93
CA LYS A 3 47.71 93.30 -71.56
C LYS A 3 48.39 94.68 -71.50
N VAL A 4 48.27 95.38 -70.37
CA VAL A 4 49.21 96.41 -69.89
C VAL A 4 49.38 96.29 -68.38
N CYS A 5 50.59 96.56 -67.86
CA CYS A 5 50.85 96.90 -66.46
C CYS A 5 52.13 97.76 -66.35
N ARG A 6 52.21 98.66 -65.37
CA ARG A 6 53.37 99.52 -65.01
C ARG A 6 53.40 99.63 -63.46
N LYS A 7 54.55 99.47 -62.78
CA LYS A 7 55.61 100.48 -62.47
C LYS A 7 55.08 101.63 -61.57
N LEU A 8 55.88 102.27 -60.68
CA LEU A 8 57.35 102.47 -60.69
C LEU A 8 57.99 102.52 -59.27
N LYS A 9 59.34 102.59 -59.25
CA LYS A 9 60.28 102.58 -58.10
C LYS A 9 60.29 103.91 -57.30
N ILE A 10 60.89 104.00 -56.10
CA ILE A 10 62.30 104.43 -55.78
C ILE A 10 62.42 104.48 -54.22
N TRP A 11 63.49 104.12 -53.48
CA TRP A 11 64.82 103.51 -53.75
C TRP A 11 65.47 102.89 -52.47
N SER A 12 66.79 102.63 -52.54
CA SER A 12 67.84 102.47 -51.50
C SER A 12 67.76 103.42 -50.26
N LEU A 13 68.53 103.31 -49.16
CA LEU A 13 69.76 102.57 -48.72
C LEU A 13 69.83 102.63 -47.14
N ILE A 14 70.81 102.11 -46.38
CA ILE A 14 71.06 100.71 -45.92
C ILE A 14 71.31 100.69 -44.38
N LEU A 15 71.00 99.59 -43.67
CA LEU A 15 71.67 99.18 -42.41
C LEU A 15 71.50 97.66 -42.15
N MET A 16 72.56 96.98 -41.68
CA MET A 16 72.54 95.63 -41.10
C MET A 16 72.47 95.76 -39.56
N ILE A 17 71.67 95.05 -38.77
CA ILE A 17 70.98 93.74 -38.94
C ILE A 17 69.48 93.86 -38.51
N ALA A 18 68.64 92.96 -39.05
CA ALA A 18 67.23 92.69 -38.71
C ALA A 18 66.88 92.83 -37.19
N ALA A 19 65.80 93.48 -36.72
CA ALA A 19 64.57 94.02 -37.34
C ALA A 19 63.67 92.99 -38.08
N VAL A 20 62.36 92.85 -37.81
CA VAL A 20 61.49 93.58 -36.86
C VAL A 20 60.33 92.69 -36.37
N THR A 21 59.54 93.20 -35.43
CA THR A 21 58.38 92.60 -34.76
C THR A 21 57.23 92.12 -35.67
N VAL A 22 56.52 91.08 -35.18
CA VAL A 22 55.12 90.70 -35.50
C VAL A 22 54.84 90.23 -36.94
N GLY A 23 54.73 88.91 -37.10
CA GLY A 23 54.16 88.23 -38.27
C GLY A 23 53.62 86.85 -37.87
N VAL A 24 52.31 86.75 -37.64
CA VAL A 24 51.65 85.62 -36.95
C VAL A 24 52.01 84.24 -37.52
N THR A 25 52.78 83.47 -36.74
CA THR A 25 52.79 82.01 -36.77
C THR A 25 52.77 81.49 -35.32
N ALA A 26 52.15 80.34 -35.10
CA ALA A 26 51.81 79.90 -33.75
C ALA A 26 53.04 79.52 -32.92
N VAL A 27 53.19 80.13 -31.74
CA VAL A 27 54.12 79.64 -30.72
C VAL A 27 53.65 78.26 -30.28
N ALA A 28 54.41 77.23 -30.65
CA ALA A 28 54.13 75.84 -30.28
C ALA A 28 54.45 75.60 -28.81
N ASN A 29 53.65 76.19 -27.92
CA ASN A 29 53.50 75.69 -26.55
C ASN A 29 53.18 74.19 -26.64
N PRO A 30 53.88 73.32 -25.89
CA PRO A 30 53.55 71.91 -25.86
C PRO A 30 52.17 71.77 -25.22
N THR A 31 51.13 71.59 -26.05
CA THR A 31 49.81 71.23 -25.58
C THR A 31 49.96 69.97 -24.74
N GLN A 32 49.67 70.07 -23.44
CA GLN A 32 49.42 68.88 -22.65
C GLN A 32 48.29 68.13 -23.34
N VAL A 33 48.64 67.01 -23.97
CA VAL A 33 47.66 66.10 -24.54
C VAL A 33 47.04 65.35 -23.35
N GLU A 34 46.17 66.04 -22.62
CA GLU A 34 45.13 65.42 -21.82
C GLU A 34 44.23 64.63 -22.78
N ALA A 35 44.69 63.44 -23.16
CA ALA A 35 43.99 62.51 -24.03
C ALA A 35 42.69 62.11 -23.33
N ALA A 36 41.62 62.86 -23.61
CA ALA A 36 40.39 62.93 -22.82
C ALA A 36 39.92 61.54 -22.39
N ALA A 37 40.20 61.21 -21.13
CA ALA A 37 40.21 59.81 -20.67
C ALA A 37 38.78 59.24 -20.75
N LYS A 38 38.53 58.43 -21.80
CA LYS A 38 37.18 57.97 -22.17
C LYS A 38 36.47 57.36 -20.96
N LYS A 39 35.53 58.12 -20.40
CA LYS A 39 34.91 57.84 -19.11
C LYS A 39 34.10 56.54 -19.17
N GLY A 40 33.95 55.86 -18.03
CA GLY A 40 33.24 54.57 -17.96
C GLY A 40 34.13 53.35 -18.21
N PHE A 41 33.57 52.27 -18.76
CA PHE A 41 34.28 51.00 -18.93
C PHE A 41 35.33 51.08 -20.04
N GLN A 42 36.60 50.80 -19.70
CA GLN A 42 37.71 50.79 -20.64
C GLN A 42 38.53 49.50 -20.57
N LYS A 43 39.07 49.07 -21.72
CA LYS A 43 39.97 47.91 -21.84
C LYS A 43 41.38 48.40 -22.18
N ILE A 44 42.30 48.28 -21.22
CA ILE A 44 43.68 48.76 -21.34
C ILE A 44 44.61 47.55 -21.15
N ASN A 45 45.47 47.28 -22.13
CA ASN A 45 46.41 46.15 -22.17
C ASN A 45 45.73 44.82 -21.77
N GLY A 46 44.63 44.50 -22.47
CA GLY A 46 43.80 43.31 -22.25
C GLY A 46 42.88 43.35 -21.02
N LYS A 47 43.18 44.16 -20.00
CA LYS A 47 42.49 44.23 -18.71
C LYS A 47 41.35 45.25 -18.73
N GLN A 48 40.22 44.95 -18.08
CA GLN A 48 39.07 45.87 -17.97
C GLN A 48 39.13 46.70 -16.69
N TYR A 49 38.76 47.98 -16.80
CA TYR A 49 38.72 48.99 -15.75
C TYR A 49 37.43 49.81 -15.89
N TYR A 50 37.10 50.61 -14.88
CA TYR A 50 36.14 51.71 -14.99
C TYR A 50 36.84 53.03 -14.64
N ILE A 51 36.76 54.00 -15.54
CA ILE A 51 37.31 55.35 -15.41
C ILE A 51 36.22 56.26 -14.84
N LEU A 52 36.47 56.82 -13.67
CA LEU A 52 35.56 57.75 -12.97
C LEU A 52 35.50 59.11 -13.68
N GLN A 53 34.57 59.97 -13.26
CA GLN A 53 34.45 61.34 -13.79
C GLN A 53 35.74 62.17 -13.62
N SER A 54 36.51 61.88 -12.56
CA SER A 54 37.82 62.46 -12.22
C SER A 54 39.01 61.78 -12.91
N GLY A 55 38.80 60.96 -13.95
CA GLY A 55 39.87 60.21 -14.64
C GLY A 55 40.47 59.03 -13.86
N ALA A 56 40.29 58.99 -12.53
CA ALA A 56 40.79 57.92 -11.67
C ALA A 56 40.14 56.55 -11.97
N LYS A 57 40.92 55.47 -11.84
CA LYS A 57 40.41 54.09 -11.93
C LYS A 57 39.59 53.73 -10.68
N ALA A 58 38.37 53.23 -10.87
CA ALA A 58 37.54 52.72 -9.78
C ALA A 58 38.22 51.55 -9.04
N LYS A 59 38.06 51.50 -7.71
CA LYS A 59 38.63 50.48 -6.82
C LYS A 59 37.56 50.04 -5.82
N GLY A 60 37.49 48.75 -5.51
CA GLY A 60 36.45 48.19 -4.64
C GLY A 60 35.07 48.14 -5.30
N TRP A 61 34.01 48.36 -4.52
CA TRP A 61 32.63 48.30 -5.00
C TRP A 61 32.23 49.53 -5.81
N LEU A 62 31.58 49.31 -6.95
CA LEU A 62 30.97 50.37 -7.78
C LEU A 62 29.52 49.99 -8.08
N THR A 63 28.59 50.93 -7.94
CA THR A 63 27.18 50.76 -8.34
C THR A 63 26.88 51.73 -9.49
N LEU A 64 26.31 51.21 -10.59
CA LEU A 64 25.95 51.99 -11.77
C LEU A 64 24.47 51.79 -12.09
N LYS A 65 23.76 52.85 -12.49
CA LYS A 65 22.40 52.76 -13.05
C LYS A 65 22.53 52.53 -14.56
N GLN A 66 22.12 51.37 -15.05
CA GLN A 66 22.09 51.01 -16.48
C GLN A 66 20.68 50.55 -16.85
N ASN A 67 20.08 51.16 -17.87
CA ASN A 67 18.73 50.85 -18.37
C ASN A 67 17.70 50.78 -17.22
N GLY A 68 17.68 51.84 -16.41
CA GLY A 68 16.86 51.96 -15.20
C GLY A 68 17.33 51.16 -13.97
N LYS A 69 18.11 50.08 -14.16
CA LYS A 69 18.44 49.09 -13.13
C LYS A 69 19.81 49.36 -12.49
N GLN A 70 19.94 49.17 -11.18
CA GLN A 70 21.24 49.18 -10.51
C GLN A 70 22.02 47.89 -10.81
N LYS A 71 23.22 48.01 -11.38
CA LYS A 71 24.21 46.93 -11.47
C LYS A 71 25.38 47.24 -10.52
N LYS A 72 25.81 46.24 -9.75
CA LYS A 72 26.99 46.32 -8.88
C LYS A 72 28.18 45.60 -9.52
N TYR A 73 29.37 46.16 -9.36
CA TYR A 73 30.64 45.67 -9.87
C TYR A 73 31.69 45.73 -8.76
N TYR A 74 32.77 44.95 -8.90
CA TYR A 74 33.89 44.99 -7.98
C TYR A 74 35.22 45.04 -8.73
N PHE A 75 36.05 46.01 -8.37
CA PHE A 75 37.36 46.27 -8.93
C PHE A 75 38.43 46.00 -7.86
N ASP A 76 39.57 45.50 -8.28
CA ASP A 76 40.69 45.18 -7.40
C ASP A 76 41.14 46.41 -6.58
N ARG A 77 41.19 46.28 -5.26
CA ARG A 77 41.45 47.43 -4.37
C ARG A 77 42.87 48.02 -4.51
N LYS A 78 43.83 47.28 -5.07
CA LYS A 78 45.17 47.80 -5.38
C LYS A 78 45.20 48.38 -6.80
N THR A 79 44.89 47.54 -7.79
CA THR A 79 45.15 47.78 -9.23
C THR A 79 44.01 48.38 -10.03
N GLY A 80 42.77 48.36 -9.51
CA GLY A 80 41.57 48.80 -10.23
C GLY A 80 41.07 47.84 -11.33
N ILE A 81 41.67 46.65 -11.47
CA ILE A 81 41.24 45.66 -12.47
C ILE A 81 39.87 45.08 -12.09
N GLN A 82 38.93 45.07 -13.04
CA GLN A 82 37.59 44.49 -12.84
C GLN A 82 37.66 42.98 -12.53
N LYS A 83 37.03 42.55 -11.43
CA LYS A 83 36.95 41.13 -11.08
C LYS A 83 35.84 40.44 -11.89
N LYS A 84 36.06 39.14 -12.17
CA LYS A 84 35.14 38.26 -12.92
C LYS A 84 35.03 36.89 -12.25
N GLY A 85 33.95 36.16 -12.56
CA GLY A 85 33.69 34.83 -12.03
C GLY A 85 33.53 34.82 -10.50
N TRP A 86 33.92 33.71 -9.87
CA TRP A 86 33.88 33.54 -8.42
C TRP A 86 34.92 34.43 -7.71
N GLN A 87 34.49 35.12 -6.65
CA GLN A 87 35.36 35.94 -5.81
C GLN A 87 34.97 35.78 -4.33
N THR A 88 35.94 35.85 -3.43
CA THR A 88 35.72 35.94 -1.98
C THR A 88 36.07 37.35 -1.52
N ILE A 89 35.12 38.06 -0.92
CA ILE A 89 35.27 39.44 -0.45
C ILE A 89 34.71 39.50 0.97
N ASN A 90 35.55 39.90 1.94
CA ASN A 90 35.22 39.96 3.36
C ASN A 90 34.52 38.67 3.86
N GLY A 91 35.18 37.52 3.65
CA GLY A 91 34.67 36.18 4.00
C GLY A 91 33.48 35.66 3.17
N SER A 92 32.78 36.51 2.43
CA SER A 92 31.60 36.14 1.66
C SER A 92 31.92 35.82 0.20
N ARG A 93 31.29 34.78 -0.37
CA ARG A 93 31.45 34.41 -1.79
C ARG A 93 30.46 35.17 -2.67
N TYR A 94 30.96 35.67 -3.79
CA TYR A 94 30.22 36.40 -4.83
C TYR A 94 30.52 35.78 -6.21
N TYR A 95 29.69 36.11 -7.20
CA TYR A 95 29.95 35.82 -8.61
C TYR A 95 29.73 37.07 -9.46
N PHE A 96 30.67 37.39 -10.35
CA PHE A 96 30.64 38.55 -11.25
C PHE A 96 30.63 38.06 -12.70
N GLY A 97 29.47 38.10 -13.36
CA GLY A 97 29.30 37.50 -14.68
C GLY A 97 27.86 37.11 -15.01
N SER A 98 27.50 37.19 -16.30
CA SER A 98 26.31 36.56 -16.87
C SER A 98 26.61 35.18 -17.47
N GLY A 99 25.55 34.44 -17.84
CA GLY A 99 25.64 33.05 -18.29
C GLY A 99 25.44 32.03 -17.17
N ASN A 100 26.06 30.85 -17.30
CA ASN A 100 26.07 29.83 -16.25
C ASN A 100 27.31 30.00 -15.35
N LEU A 101 27.29 29.40 -14.15
CA LEU A 101 28.34 29.60 -13.14
C LEU A 101 29.71 28.96 -13.47
N ASN A 102 29.85 28.25 -14.59
CA ASN A 102 31.13 27.69 -15.07
C ASN A 102 31.74 28.57 -16.19
N LYS A 103 30.91 29.12 -17.08
CA LYS A 103 31.33 29.95 -18.22
C LYS A 103 30.80 31.38 -18.05
N CYS A 104 31.58 32.19 -17.36
CA CYS A 104 31.38 33.63 -17.22
C CYS A 104 31.43 34.32 -18.61
N ARG A 105 30.29 34.81 -19.11
CA ARG A 105 30.26 35.61 -20.33
C ARG A 105 30.90 36.97 -20.07
N GLN A 106 31.88 37.34 -20.90
CA GLN A 106 32.77 38.48 -20.66
C GLN A 106 32.11 39.86 -20.86
N GLN A 107 30.88 39.89 -21.38
CA GLN A 107 30.14 41.10 -21.73
C GLN A 107 29.38 41.72 -20.54
N ASP A 108 28.97 40.95 -19.53
CA ASP A 108 28.20 41.43 -18.38
C ASP A 108 28.85 40.93 -17.06
N LEU A 109 29.91 41.62 -16.63
CA LEU A 109 30.67 41.29 -15.40
C LEU A 109 30.05 41.88 -14.12
N ASN A 110 28.74 42.05 -14.07
CA ASN A 110 28.05 42.53 -12.87
C ASN A 110 27.83 41.40 -11.85
N MET A 111 27.65 41.80 -10.60
CA MET A 111 27.36 40.95 -9.46
C MET A 111 26.06 40.14 -9.68
N ALA A 112 26.11 38.84 -9.40
CA ALA A 112 24.95 37.95 -9.44
C ALA A 112 24.03 38.17 -8.21
N VAL A 113 22.72 38.18 -8.45
CA VAL A 113 21.66 38.26 -7.43
C VAL A 113 20.51 37.31 -7.81
N GLY A 114 19.85 36.74 -6.80
CA GLY A 114 18.79 35.75 -6.98
C GLY A 114 19.31 34.37 -7.40
N TRP A 115 18.45 33.59 -8.06
CA TRP A 115 18.78 32.25 -8.54
C TRP A 115 19.80 32.26 -9.68
N ARG A 116 20.76 31.33 -9.66
CA ARG A 116 21.65 31.01 -10.78
C ARG A 116 21.79 29.49 -10.93
N LYS A 117 22.02 29.02 -12.15
CA LYS A 117 22.34 27.62 -12.47
C LYS A 117 23.77 27.51 -12.98
N ASP A 118 24.45 26.42 -12.62
CA ASP A 118 25.69 26.01 -13.27
C ASP A 118 25.40 25.18 -14.54
N GLY A 119 26.44 24.81 -15.28
CA GLY A 119 26.34 24.06 -16.54
C GLY A 119 25.79 22.65 -16.36
N GLN A 120 25.97 22.06 -15.18
CA GLN A 120 25.34 20.81 -14.76
C GLN A 120 23.92 21.03 -14.19
N GLY A 121 23.33 22.21 -14.37
CA GLY A 121 21.98 22.57 -13.92
C GLY A 121 21.83 22.80 -12.42
N LYS A 122 22.92 22.68 -11.62
CA LYS A 122 22.85 22.76 -10.17
C LYS A 122 22.58 24.21 -9.75
N LYS A 123 21.51 24.41 -8.99
CA LYS A 123 21.01 25.73 -8.59
C LYS A 123 21.78 26.26 -7.38
N ARG A 124 22.03 27.57 -7.36
CA ARG A 124 22.53 28.34 -6.20
C ARG A 124 21.71 29.62 -6.08
N TYR A 125 21.68 30.21 -4.88
CA TYR A 125 21.01 31.49 -4.64
C TYR A 125 22.00 32.51 -4.11
N PHE A 126 21.92 33.74 -4.63
CA PHE A 126 22.65 34.90 -4.16
C PHE A 126 21.64 35.90 -3.59
N THR A 127 21.92 36.45 -2.40
CA THR A 127 21.07 37.49 -1.78
C THR A 127 21.01 38.76 -2.64
N THR A 128 20.13 39.72 -2.27
CA THR A 128 20.11 41.07 -2.88
C THR A 128 21.45 41.81 -2.73
N SER A 129 22.20 41.53 -1.66
CA SER A 129 23.58 42.01 -1.46
C SER A 129 24.63 41.27 -2.31
N GLY A 130 24.25 40.23 -3.06
CA GLY A 130 25.13 39.41 -3.89
C GLY A 130 25.92 38.33 -3.16
N ARG A 131 25.80 38.22 -1.83
CA ARG A 131 26.40 37.13 -1.04
C ARG A 131 25.73 35.81 -1.42
N MET A 132 26.52 34.79 -1.80
CA MET A 132 26.06 33.42 -2.02
C MET A 132 25.51 32.83 -0.72
N VAL A 133 24.35 32.18 -0.78
CA VAL A 133 23.73 31.51 0.37
C VAL A 133 24.31 30.12 0.58
N THR A 134 24.52 29.77 1.85
CA THR A 134 24.92 28.45 2.35
C THR A 134 24.08 28.11 3.59
N GLY A 135 23.91 26.83 3.88
CA GLY A 135 23.07 26.36 5.00
C GLY A 135 21.57 26.61 4.78
N TRP A 136 20.84 26.77 5.89
CA TRP A 136 19.40 27.04 5.89
C TRP A 136 19.08 28.46 5.42
N TYR A 137 18.05 28.59 4.58
CA TYR A 137 17.58 29.89 4.10
C TYR A 137 16.07 29.90 3.86
N THR A 138 15.41 31.01 4.17
CA THR A 138 13.98 31.22 3.91
C THR A 138 13.82 32.27 2.83
N LEU A 139 13.15 31.92 1.72
CA LEU A 139 12.87 32.80 0.60
C LEU A 139 11.36 32.86 0.40
N SER A 140 10.74 34.02 0.65
CA SER A 140 9.28 34.22 0.50
C SER A 140 8.46 33.13 1.21
N GLY A 141 8.73 32.95 2.51
CA GLY A 141 8.13 31.91 3.37
C GLY A 141 8.61 30.47 3.13
N LYS A 142 9.20 30.16 1.97
CA LYS A 142 9.64 28.81 1.60
C LYS A 142 11.04 28.54 2.13
N LYS A 143 11.24 27.42 2.84
CA LYS A 143 12.54 27.00 3.37
C LYS A 143 13.32 26.16 2.36
N TYR A 144 14.62 26.43 2.28
CA TYR A 144 15.61 25.79 1.44
C TYR A 144 16.85 25.45 2.29
N TYR A 145 17.64 24.50 1.83
CA TYR A 145 18.99 24.26 2.34
C TYR A 145 19.98 24.28 1.18
N PHE A 146 21.12 24.94 1.39
CA PHE A 146 22.22 25.02 0.45
C PHE A 146 23.46 24.37 1.07
N ASP A 147 24.22 23.62 0.30
CA ASP A 147 25.42 22.97 0.79
C ASP A 147 26.41 23.98 1.40
N LYS A 148 26.93 23.66 2.59
CA LYS A 148 27.70 24.60 3.42
C LYS A 148 29.04 25.00 2.81
N LYS A 149 29.62 24.18 1.90
CA LYS A 149 30.91 24.47 1.23
C LYS A 149 30.72 25.06 -0.19
N THR A 150 29.74 24.55 -0.94
CA THR A 150 29.59 24.81 -2.40
C THR A 150 28.43 25.72 -2.78
N GLY A 151 27.50 25.99 -1.84
CA GLY A 151 26.28 26.76 -2.10
C GLY A 151 25.26 26.08 -3.02
N ILE A 152 25.42 24.79 -3.32
CA ILE A 152 24.48 24.03 -4.15
C ILE A 152 23.17 23.80 -3.38
N MET A 153 22.04 24.17 -3.98
CA MET A 153 20.71 23.91 -3.43
C MET A 153 20.46 22.40 -3.28
N LYS A 154 20.08 21.98 -2.08
CA LYS A 154 19.76 20.60 -1.74
C LYS A 154 18.40 20.20 -2.30
N THR A 155 18.31 18.97 -2.80
CA THR A 155 17.08 18.29 -3.20
C THR A 155 17.06 16.89 -2.59
N GLY A 156 15.87 16.30 -2.47
CA GLY A 156 15.68 14.99 -1.82
C GLY A 156 16.05 15.02 -0.33
N TRP A 157 16.67 13.95 0.15
CA TRP A 157 16.95 13.73 1.57
C TRP A 157 18.13 14.54 2.10
N LEU A 158 17.92 15.22 3.22
CA LEU A 158 18.94 15.79 4.08
C LEU A 158 18.90 15.12 5.46
N TYR A 159 20.09 14.89 6.01
CA TYR A 159 20.34 14.38 7.35
C TYR A 159 21.15 15.47 8.08
N GLU A 160 20.66 15.95 9.22
CA GLU A 160 21.38 16.93 10.04
C GLU A 160 21.20 16.58 11.53
N GLY A 161 22.28 16.07 12.14
CA GLY A 161 22.22 15.38 13.42
C GLY A 161 21.23 14.22 13.39
N LYS A 162 20.40 14.09 14.44
CA LYS A 162 19.34 13.08 14.54
C LYS A 162 18.09 13.37 13.68
N TYR A 163 18.07 14.46 12.90
CA TYR A 163 16.88 14.87 12.15
C TYR A 163 17.01 14.60 10.65
N LYS A 164 15.90 14.17 10.03
CA LYS A 164 15.76 13.95 8.60
C LYS A 164 14.76 14.94 8.01
N TYR A 165 15.10 15.51 6.87
CA TYR A 165 14.31 16.48 6.13
C TYR A 165 14.22 16.05 4.66
N TYR A 166 13.14 16.39 3.97
CA TYR A 166 12.98 16.14 2.54
C TYR A 166 12.71 17.44 1.79
N PHE A 167 13.44 17.66 0.69
CA PHE A 167 13.30 18.81 -0.19
C PHE A 167 12.76 18.34 -1.54
N ASN A 168 11.73 19.00 -2.06
CA ASN A 168 11.12 18.68 -3.34
C ASN A 168 12.18 18.62 -4.47
N THR A 169 12.20 17.54 -5.24
CA THR A 169 13.27 17.24 -6.19
C THR A 169 13.36 18.21 -7.37
N LYS A 170 12.26 18.89 -7.73
CA LYS A 170 12.22 19.89 -8.81
C LYS A 170 12.48 21.31 -8.29
N THR A 171 11.86 21.68 -7.17
CA THR A 171 11.83 23.07 -6.67
C THR A 171 12.83 23.37 -5.56
N GLY A 172 13.31 22.38 -4.81
CA GLY A 172 14.17 22.57 -3.63
C GLY A 172 13.46 23.05 -2.37
N ILE A 173 12.12 23.15 -2.38
CA ILE A 173 11.34 23.57 -1.22
C ILE A 173 11.27 22.43 -0.20
N MET A 174 11.53 22.72 1.07
CA MET A 174 11.41 21.78 2.18
C MET A 174 9.96 21.32 2.40
N SER A 175 9.74 20.03 2.61
CA SER A 175 8.48 19.47 3.11
C SER A 175 8.27 19.88 4.57
N SER A 176 7.14 20.51 4.87
CA SER A 176 6.75 20.92 6.23
C SER A 176 5.24 20.85 6.41
N ASP A 177 4.84 20.40 7.60
CA ASP A 177 3.47 20.13 8.03
C ASP A 177 2.62 19.31 7.04
N VAL A 178 3.24 18.28 6.45
CA VAL A 178 2.70 17.58 5.26
C VAL A 178 2.88 16.07 5.33
N MET A 179 1.86 15.34 4.86
CA MET A 179 1.94 13.91 4.51
C MET A 179 2.50 13.77 3.10
N LEU A 180 3.78 13.42 2.99
CA LEU A 180 4.45 13.14 1.72
C LEU A 180 4.25 11.68 1.33
N LYS A 181 3.57 11.41 0.21
CA LYS A 181 3.39 10.06 -0.37
C LYS A 181 4.40 9.81 -1.49
N ASP A 182 5.28 8.84 -1.27
CA ASP A 182 6.04 8.17 -2.33
C ASP A 182 5.13 7.11 -2.96
N THR A 183 4.63 7.40 -4.16
CA THR A 183 3.74 6.48 -4.90
C THR A 183 4.48 5.27 -5.47
N LYS A 184 5.78 5.40 -5.81
CA LYS A 184 6.57 4.29 -6.36
C LYS A 184 6.84 3.20 -5.33
N LYS A 185 7.00 3.56 -4.06
CA LYS A 185 7.18 2.62 -2.94
C LYS A 185 5.91 2.34 -2.13
N ASN A 186 4.82 3.03 -2.45
CA ASN A 186 3.60 3.12 -1.63
C ASN A 186 3.90 3.43 -0.13
N ILE A 187 4.72 4.46 0.12
CA ILE A 187 5.10 4.89 1.47
C ILE A 187 4.61 6.31 1.72
N THR A 188 3.85 6.52 2.79
CA THR A 188 3.51 7.86 3.30
C THR A 188 4.37 8.20 4.50
N ARG A 189 4.87 9.44 4.58
CA ARG A 189 5.67 9.99 5.69
C ARG A 189 5.12 11.35 6.12
N TYR A 190 5.12 11.64 7.41
CA TYR A 190 4.81 12.99 7.89
C TYR A 190 6.07 13.79 8.20
N PHE A 191 6.10 15.05 7.78
CA PHE A 191 7.09 16.06 8.16
C PHE A 191 6.39 17.17 8.93
N ASN A 192 6.89 17.53 10.12
CA ASN A 192 6.23 18.53 10.97
C ASN A 192 6.44 19.99 10.51
N LYS A 193 5.90 20.98 11.23
CA LYS A 193 6.08 22.43 10.93
C LYS A 193 7.56 22.88 10.84
N SER A 194 8.47 22.19 11.51
CA SER A 194 9.93 22.42 11.42
C SER A 194 10.60 21.64 10.28
N GLY A 195 9.86 20.89 9.48
CA GLY A 195 10.34 20.03 8.40
C GLY A 195 10.99 18.72 8.85
N ARG A 196 10.95 18.39 10.14
CA ARG A 196 11.52 17.17 10.69
C ARG A 196 10.58 16.00 10.41
N MET A 197 11.09 14.93 9.81
CA MET A 197 10.36 13.67 9.61
C MET A 197 9.93 13.09 10.96
N ALA A 198 8.70 12.61 11.07
CA ALA A 198 8.20 11.94 12.26
C ALA A 198 8.54 10.44 12.29
N THR A 199 8.79 9.94 13.50
CA THR A 199 8.90 8.52 13.85
C THR A 199 8.17 8.30 15.19
N GLY A 200 7.80 7.06 15.48
CA GLY A 200 6.99 6.71 16.66
C GLY A 200 5.53 7.14 16.53
N TRP A 201 4.88 7.33 17.69
CA TRP A 201 3.48 7.77 17.76
C TRP A 201 3.33 9.25 17.42
N LYS A 202 2.29 9.61 16.64
CA LYS A 202 1.92 10.99 16.38
C LYS A 202 0.41 11.19 16.39
N THR A 203 -0.05 12.14 17.19
CA THR A 203 -1.44 12.65 17.19
C THR A 203 -1.53 13.91 16.32
N PHE A 204 -2.56 14.00 15.50
CA PHE A 204 -2.85 15.13 14.60
C PHE A 204 -4.06 15.96 15.07
N SER A 205 -5.09 15.26 15.56
CA SER A 205 -6.27 15.79 16.26
C SER A 205 -6.73 14.74 17.28
N THR A 206 -7.70 15.07 18.14
CA THR A 206 -8.22 14.17 19.20
C THR A 206 -8.53 12.76 18.71
N GLN A 207 -9.11 12.61 17.51
CA GLN A 207 -9.48 11.32 16.93
C GLN A 207 -8.41 10.69 16.01
N LYS A 208 -7.32 11.39 15.65
CA LYS A 208 -6.31 10.87 14.70
C LYS A 208 -4.93 10.70 15.33
N LYS A 209 -4.70 9.49 15.87
CA LYS A 209 -3.38 8.98 16.30
C LYS A 209 -2.87 7.95 15.29
N CYS A 210 -1.66 8.15 14.78
CA CYS A 210 -0.97 7.29 13.82
C CYS A 210 0.38 6.81 14.40
N TYR A 211 1.03 5.84 13.75
CA TYR A 211 2.40 5.42 14.04
C TYR A 211 3.26 5.45 12.78
N PHE A 212 4.48 5.95 12.91
CA PHE A 212 5.48 6.02 11.84
C PHE A 212 6.68 5.17 12.26
N ASN A 213 7.07 4.16 11.46
CA ASN A 213 8.11 3.21 11.88
C ASN A 213 9.44 3.90 12.21
N PRO A 214 9.96 3.81 13.45
CA PRO A 214 11.36 4.12 13.74
C PRO A 214 12.20 2.95 13.25
N ALA A 215 12.78 3.07 12.05
CA ALA A 215 13.56 2.01 11.42
C ALA A 215 14.85 2.57 10.79
N PRO A 216 15.82 3.07 11.58
CA PRO A 216 17.05 3.62 11.05
C PRO A 216 17.73 2.68 10.04
N LYS A 217 18.34 3.26 9.00
CA LYS A 217 18.93 2.56 7.84
C LYS A 217 17.95 1.82 6.91
N SER A 218 16.68 1.61 7.29
CA SER A 218 15.65 1.03 6.40
C SER A 218 15.00 2.06 5.47
N ASP A 219 14.58 1.63 4.28
CA ASP A 219 13.74 2.44 3.39
C ASP A 219 12.29 2.63 3.90
N ARG A 220 11.91 1.89 4.96
CA ARG A 220 10.66 2.04 5.73
C ARG A 220 10.78 3.04 6.89
N ASP A 221 11.92 3.69 7.10
CA ASP A 221 12.06 4.66 8.20
C ASP A 221 11.10 5.86 8.04
N GLY A 222 10.38 6.20 9.11
CA GLY A 222 9.30 7.20 9.08
C GLY A 222 8.09 6.81 8.23
N ALA A 223 7.98 5.56 7.75
CA ALA A 223 6.81 5.11 7.00
C ALA A 223 5.59 4.91 7.91
N MET A 224 4.45 5.47 7.53
CA MET A 224 3.17 5.31 8.22
C MET A 224 2.71 3.85 8.22
N VAL A 225 2.33 3.35 9.39
CA VAL A 225 1.84 1.97 9.57
C VAL A 225 0.37 1.83 9.16
N HIS A 226 0.06 0.68 8.58
CA HIS A 226 -1.27 0.21 8.20
C HIS A 226 -1.36 -1.29 8.57
N GLY A 227 -2.57 -1.82 8.80
CA GLY A 227 -2.77 -3.20 9.25
C GLY A 227 -2.40 -3.43 10.71
N PHE A 228 -2.21 -4.70 11.10
CA PHE A 228 -1.75 -5.06 12.43
C PHE A 228 -0.26 -4.73 12.65
N LYS A 229 0.08 -4.24 13.85
CA LYS A 229 1.47 -3.98 14.25
C LYS A 229 1.66 -4.13 15.77
N LYS A 230 2.63 -4.96 16.15
CA LYS A 230 3.13 -5.05 17.54
C LYS A 230 4.09 -3.87 17.82
N ILE A 231 3.84 -3.14 18.90
CA ILE A 231 4.56 -1.93 19.33
C ILE A 231 4.70 -1.97 20.85
N GLY A 232 5.93 -2.12 21.37
CA GLY A 232 6.16 -2.21 22.82
C GLY A 232 5.39 -3.37 23.47
N GLY A 233 5.56 -4.58 22.92
CA GLY A 233 4.85 -5.79 23.35
C GLY A 233 3.37 -5.86 22.94
N LYS A 234 2.68 -4.73 22.73
CA LYS A 234 1.22 -4.67 22.51
C LYS A 234 0.85 -4.60 21.03
N THR A 235 -0.18 -5.35 20.62
CA THR A 235 -0.67 -5.38 19.23
C THR A 235 -1.75 -4.32 18.99
N TYR A 236 -1.66 -3.57 17.90
CA TYR A 236 -2.63 -2.55 17.48
C TYR A 236 -3.00 -2.75 16.00
N TYR A 237 -4.15 -2.19 15.56
CA TYR A 237 -4.53 -2.12 14.15
C TYR A 237 -4.56 -0.67 13.64
N PHE A 238 -4.11 -0.43 12.41
CA PHE A 238 -4.10 0.88 11.76
C PHE A 238 -4.86 0.82 10.43
N LEU A 239 -5.85 1.69 10.24
CA LEU A 239 -6.74 1.70 9.08
C LEU A 239 -5.98 1.90 7.75
N SER A 240 -6.28 1.06 6.77
CA SER A 240 -5.66 1.09 5.43
C SER A 240 -5.88 2.42 4.67
N LYS A 241 -7.00 3.10 4.91
CA LYS A 241 -7.36 4.36 4.24
C LYS A 241 -6.43 5.52 4.61
N ASP A 242 -6.00 5.62 5.87
CA ASP A 242 -5.45 6.87 6.40
C ASP A 242 -4.42 6.73 7.54
N GLY A 243 -4.03 5.51 7.90
CA GLY A 243 -3.04 5.20 8.94
C GLY A 243 -3.50 5.50 10.38
N ARG A 244 -4.80 5.77 10.62
CA ARG A 244 -5.34 6.01 11.97
C ARG A 244 -5.44 4.69 12.74
N LYS A 245 -4.97 4.69 13.99
CA LYS A 245 -5.12 3.58 14.94
C LYS A 245 -6.60 3.33 15.24
N HIS A 246 -7.07 2.11 15.02
CA HIS A 246 -8.46 1.68 15.24
C HIS A 246 -8.75 1.35 16.72
N THR A 247 -10.03 1.29 17.08
CA THR A 247 -10.54 0.94 18.42
C THR A 247 -11.93 0.31 18.30
N GLY A 248 -12.27 -0.62 19.21
CA GLY A 248 -13.53 -1.36 19.19
C GLY A 248 -13.46 -2.57 18.26
N TRP A 249 -14.63 -3.03 17.80
CA TRP A 249 -14.74 -4.16 16.87
C TRP A 249 -14.10 -3.86 15.50
N LEU A 250 -13.47 -4.88 14.93
CA LEU A 250 -12.88 -4.88 13.60
C LEU A 250 -13.22 -6.21 12.90
N THR A 251 -13.85 -6.14 11.73
CA THR A 251 -14.06 -7.31 10.87
C THR A 251 -13.13 -7.24 9.65
N ILE A 252 -12.33 -8.29 9.43
CA ILE A 252 -11.48 -8.41 8.24
C ILE A 252 -12.33 -8.99 7.09
N LYS A 253 -12.72 -8.13 6.15
CA LYS A 253 -13.70 -8.47 5.09
C LYS A 253 -13.36 -9.69 4.24
N SER A 254 -12.07 -10.00 4.06
CA SER A 254 -11.62 -11.12 3.21
C SER A 254 -11.73 -12.50 3.88
N THR A 255 -11.86 -12.55 5.21
CA THR A 255 -11.95 -13.81 5.97
C THR A 255 -13.18 -13.89 6.87
N GLY A 256 -13.83 -12.76 7.14
CA GLY A 256 -14.90 -12.62 8.13
C GLY A 256 -14.42 -12.61 9.58
N ASP A 257 -13.11 -12.64 9.82
CA ASP A 257 -12.54 -12.68 11.18
C ASP A 257 -12.84 -11.39 11.94
N LYS A 258 -13.28 -11.55 13.19
CA LYS A 258 -13.58 -10.45 14.11
C LYS A 258 -12.48 -10.34 15.16
N TYR A 259 -12.10 -9.10 15.47
CA TYR A 259 -11.09 -8.75 16.48
C TYR A 259 -11.63 -7.61 17.34
N TYR A 260 -11.23 -7.55 18.61
CA TYR A 260 -11.56 -6.42 19.49
C TYR A 260 -10.30 -5.62 19.85
N LEU A 261 -10.27 -4.35 19.45
CA LEU A 261 -9.18 -3.40 19.73
C LEU A 261 -9.61 -2.56 20.94
N ASN A 262 -9.52 -3.13 22.14
CA ASN A 262 -10.16 -2.66 23.37
C ASN A 262 -10.00 -1.13 23.58
N PRO A 263 -11.10 -0.34 23.49
CA PRO A 263 -11.06 1.11 23.63
C PRO A 263 -10.53 1.57 24.99
N LYS A 264 -10.93 0.91 26.09
CA LYS A 264 -10.49 1.23 27.46
C LYS A 264 -8.98 1.09 27.60
N ASN A 265 -8.40 0.04 27.00
CA ASN A 265 -6.96 -0.19 26.96
C ASN A 265 -6.26 0.55 25.80
N GLY A 266 -6.87 1.61 25.24
CA GLY A 266 -6.24 2.46 24.25
C GLY A 266 -6.08 1.84 22.86
N GLY A 267 -6.88 0.82 22.51
CA GLY A 267 -6.88 0.16 21.19
C GLY A 267 -5.91 -1.01 21.05
N VAL A 268 -5.51 -1.63 22.16
CA VAL A 268 -4.75 -2.88 22.17
C VAL A 268 -5.67 -4.04 21.78
N ARG A 269 -5.19 -4.95 20.92
CA ARG A 269 -5.90 -6.18 20.53
C ARG A 269 -6.09 -7.09 21.75
N VAL A 270 -7.29 -7.63 21.92
CA VAL A 270 -7.57 -8.73 22.86
C VAL A 270 -7.13 -10.04 22.20
N GLU A 271 -6.35 -10.84 22.92
CA GLU A 271 -5.74 -12.09 22.45
C GLU A 271 -5.52 -13.03 23.66
N ASN A 272 -5.65 -14.34 23.44
CA ASN A 272 -5.45 -15.42 24.42
C ASN A 272 -6.22 -15.23 25.74
N THR A 273 -7.51 -14.88 25.67
CA THR A 273 -8.34 -14.61 26.86
C THR A 273 -9.84 -14.60 26.53
N GLU A 274 -10.69 -14.52 27.55
CA GLU A 274 -12.12 -14.27 27.41
C GLU A 274 -12.46 -12.81 27.80
N MET A 275 -13.48 -12.23 27.18
CA MET A 275 -13.94 -10.89 27.54
C MET A 275 -15.46 -10.74 27.32
N GLN A 276 -16.15 -10.20 28.32
CA GLN A 276 -17.52 -9.70 28.13
C GLN A 276 -17.50 -8.34 27.43
N ILE A 277 -18.27 -8.25 26.34
CA ILE A 277 -18.44 -7.07 25.50
C ILE A 277 -19.93 -6.99 25.16
N ASP A 278 -20.57 -5.85 25.45
CA ASP A 278 -21.97 -5.57 25.12
C ASP A 278 -22.96 -6.67 25.59
N GLY A 279 -22.74 -7.19 26.80
CA GLY A 279 -23.53 -8.25 27.43
C GLY A 279 -23.20 -9.68 26.99
N LYS A 280 -22.25 -9.87 26.07
CA LYS A 280 -21.88 -11.18 25.49
C LYS A 280 -20.44 -11.56 25.81
N THR A 281 -20.22 -12.81 26.22
CA THR A 281 -18.87 -13.34 26.49
C THR A 281 -18.23 -13.85 25.20
N TYR A 282 -17.07 -13.30 24.82
CA TYR A 282 -16.30 -13.74 23.66
C TYR A 282 -15.00 -14.42 24.10
N VAL A 283 -14.58 -15.47 23.39
CA VAL A 283 -13.26 -16.09 23.52
C VAL A 283 -12.35 -15.54 22.42
N PHE A 284 -11.12 -15.20 22.75
CA PHE A 284 -10.11 -14.71 21.81
C PHE A 284 -8.90 -15.64 21.80
N ASP A 285 -8.57 -16.19 20.62
CA ASP A 285 -7.39 -17.03 20.43
C ASP A 285 -6.06 -16.24 20.52
N LYS A 286 -4.92 -16.92 20.41
CA LYS A 286 -3.58 -16.30 20.42
C LYS A 286 -3.35 -15.37 19.21
N GLU A 287 -4.07 -15.58 18.10
CA GLU A 287 -4.14 -14.67 16.95
C GLU A 287 -5.08 -13.48 17.19
N GLY A 288 -5.85 -13.45 18.29
CA GLY A 288 -6.82 -12.42 18.65
C GLY A 288 -8.15 -12.47 17.90
N VAL A 289 -8.45 -13.57 17.21
CA VAL A 289 -9.74 -13.80 16.54
C VAL A 289 -10.79 -14.18 17.58
N SER A 290 -11.98 -13.57 17.50
CA SER A 290 -13.06 -13.80 18.46
C SER A 290 -14.06 -14.86 18.01
N SER A 291 -14.35 -15.85 18.86
CA SER A 291 -15.59 -16.63 18.86
C SER A 291 -16.51 -16.18 20.00
N LEU A 292 -17.79 -16.56 19.95
CA LEU A 292 -18.75 -16.31 21.02
C LEU A 292 -18.73 -17.52 21.98
N LYS A 293 -18.58 -17.31 23.29
CA LYS A 293 -18.50 -18.41 24.27
C LYS A 293 -19.87 -19.07 24.44
N GLY A 294 -19.90 -20.40 24.50
CA GLY A 294 -21.13 -21.19 24.55
C GLY A 294 -21.74 -21.52 23.18
N TYR A 295 -21.04 -21.18 22.09
CA TYR A 295 -21.43 -21.49 20.70
C TYR A 295 -20.39 -22.39 20.03
N ASP A 296 -20.05 -23.49 20.71
CA ASP A 296 -19.21 -24.56 20.18
C ASP A 296 -20.10 -25.57 19.43
N ARG A 297 -19.99 -25.58 18.09
CA ARG A 297 -20.84 -26.28 17.10
C ARG A 297 -22.13 -25.51 16.73
N PRO A 298 -22.70 -25.73 15.52
CA PRO A 298 -24.01 -25.21 15.16
C PRO A 298 -25.08 -25.80 16.09
N ASP A 299 -26.12 -25.03 16.45
CA ASP A 299 -27.26 -25.54 17.24
C ASP A 299 -28.01 -26.61 16.44
N THR A 300 -27.71 -27.86 16.81
CA THR A 300 -28.02 -29.05 16.03
C THR A 300 -28.31 -30.25 16.93
N GLU A 301 -28.38 -30.09 18.25
CA GLU A 301 -28.63 -31.19 19.21
C GLU A 301 -30.05 -31.77 19.11
N LYS A 302 -30.95 -31.09 18.40
CA LYS A 302 -32.31 -31.55 18.09
C LYS A 302 -32.44 -31.83 16.59
N PRO A 303 -33.06 -32.96 16.16
CA PRO A 303 -33.41 -33.17 14.76
C PRO A 303 -34.39 -32.10 14.29
N THR A 304 -33.99 -31.33 13.28
CA THR A 304 -34.75 -30.17 12.77
C THR A 304 -35.85 -30.62 11.81
N GLY A 305 -36.96 -31.12 12.37
CA GLY A 305 -37.99 -31.92 11.65
C GLY A 305 -38.81 -31.22 10.55
N ASN A 306 -38.56 -29.95 10.22
CA ASN A 306 -39.20 -29.29 9.07
C ASN A 306 -38.34 -29.48 7.81
N ARG A 307 -38.96 -29.82 6.67
CA ARG A 307 -38.27 -30.01 5.38
C ARG A 307 -37.79 -28.70 4.74
N THR A 308 -36.70 -28.14 5.27
CA THR A 308 -36.01 -26.95 4.73
C THR A 308 -34.54 -27.23 4.39
N VAL A 309 -33.97 -26.50 3.43
CA VAL A 309 -32.54 -26.56 3.08
C VAL A 309 -31.66 -26.25 4.30
N LYS A 310 -32.01 -25.22 5.09
CA LYS A 310 -31.30 -24.90 6.33
C LYS A 310 -31.24 -26.11 7.28
N ASN A 311 -32.37 -26.78 7.47
CA ASN A 311 -32.51 -27.92 8.37
C ASN A 311 -31.75 -29.16 7.88
N TYR A 312 -31.77 -29.43 6.57
CA TYR A 312 -30.97 -30.51 5.98
C TYR A 312 -29.48 -30.31 6.24
N LEU A 313 -28.96 -29.09 5.99
CA LEU A 313 -27.54 -28.79 6.22
C LEU A 313 -27.17 -28.75 7.71
N ALA A 314 -28.08 -28.31 8.58
CA ALA A 314 -27.91 -28.36 10.03
C ALA A 314 -27.82 -29.82 10.53
N GLY A 315 -28.75 -30.68 10.10
CA GLY A 315 -28.74 -32.11 10.41
C GLY A 315 -27.47 -32.82 9.90
N ALA A 316 -27.05 -32.52 8.66
CA ALA A 316 -25.83 -33.07 8.07
C ALA A 316 -24.53 -32.68 8.80
N LEU A 317 -24.52 -31.57 9.56
CA LEU A 317 -23.37 -31.11 10.35
C LEU A 317 -23.26 -31.76 11.74
N GLN A 318 -24.30 -32.43 12.24
CA GLN A 318 -24.32 -33.06 13.58
C GLN A 318 -23.20 -34.09 13.83
N PRO A 319 -22.92 -35.08 12.93
CA PRO A 319 -21.90 -36.10 13.19
C PRO A 319 -20.47 -35.59 12.95
N VAL A 320 -20.29 -34.36 12.45
CA VAL A 320 -18.97 -33.78 12.22
C VAL A 320 -18.22 -33.65 13.54
N GLY A 321 -17.00 -34.19 13.60
CA GLY A 321 -16.24 -34.26 14.85
C GLY A 321 -16.91 -35.12 15.95
N GLN A 322 -17.76 -36.09 15.56
CA GLN A 322 -18.45 -37.02 16.46
C GLN A 322 -18.61 -38.46 15.90
N ALA A 323 -18.34 -38.71 14.62
CA ALA A 323 -18.42 -40.04 14.01
C ALA A 323 -17.25 -40.32 13.07
N LEU A 324 -16.72 -41.54 13.09
CA LEU A 324 -15.64 -42.04 12.23
C LEU A 324 -16.18 -42.73 10.97
N TYR A 325 -15.32 -42.87 9.95
CA TYR A 325 -15.65 -43.59 8.72
C TYR A 325 -15.54 -45.11 8.93
N VAL A 326 -16.68 -45.78 8.95
CA VAL A 326 -16.73 -47.25 8.87
C VAL A 326 -17.37 -47.66 7.56
N TRP A 327 -16.67 -48.49 6.79
CA TRP A 327 -17.17 -49.01 5.52
C TRP A 327 -18.44 -49.84 5.73
N GLY A 328 -19.50 -49.56 4.96
CA GLY A 328 -20.81 -50.16 5.18
C GLY A 328 -21.55 -49.66 6.43
N GLY A 329 -21.01 -48.65 7.13
CA GLY A 329 -21.57 -48.08 8.36
C GLY A 329 -22.70 -47.09 8.07
N GLY A 330 -23.64 -46.98 9.01
CA GLY A 330 -24.85 -46.15 8.86
C GLY A 330 -26.04 -46.87 8.22
N TRP A 331 -25.84 -48.02 7.58
CA TRP A 331 -26.92 -48.87 7.08
C TRP A 331 -27.81 -49.40 8.24
N ASN A 332 -27.19 -49.82 9.34
CA ASN A 332 -27.88 -50.31 10.55
C ASN A 332 -28.62 -49.18 11.30
N ASP A 333 -28.26 -47.92 11.05
CA ASP A 333 -28.80 -46.72 11.70
C ASP A 333 -29.61 -45.83 10.72
N ALA A 334 -29.95 -46.34 9.54
CA ALA A 334 -30.52 -45.55 8.44
C ALA A 334 -31.90 -44.93 8.74
N THR A 335 -32.56 -45.37 9.82
CA THR A 335 -33.83 -44.81 10.35
C THR A 335 -33.68 -44.18 11.75
N ARG A 336 -32.46 -43.87 12.20
CA ARG A 336 -32.21 -43.19 13.49
C ARG A 336 -32.33 -41.68 13.35
N LYS A 337 -33.15 -41.06 14.20
CA LYS A 337 -33.08 -39.62 14.45
C LYS A 337 -31.97 -39.28 15.44
N GLY A 338 -31.11 -38.34 15.07
CA GLY A 338 -29.98 -37.88 15.89
C GLY A 338 -28.73 -38.76 15.79
N VAL A 339 -27.59 -38.22 16.25
CA VAL A 339 -26.29 -38.91 16.25
C VAL A 339 -26.36 -40.12 17.17
N SER A 340 -25.94 -41.30 16.69
CA SER A 340 -25.90 -42.50 17.54
C SER A 340 -24.92 -42.31 18.71
N PRO A 341 -25.31 -42.61 19.96
CA PRO A 341 -24.39 -42.60 21.09
C PRO A 341 -23.18 -43.52 20.88
N VAL A 342 -23.36 -44.63 20.14
CA VAL A 342 -22.30 -45.58 19.81
C VAL A 342 -21.21 -44.93 18.97
N TRP A 343 -21.56 -44.16 17.93
CA TRP A 343 -20.57 -43.46 17.10
C TRP A 343 -19.78 -42.45 17.93
N LYS A 344 -20.45 -41.71 18.82
CA LYS A 344 -19.84 -40.69 19.69
C LYS A 344 -18.91 -41.31 20.74
N GLN A 345 -19.32 -42.44 21.33
CA GLN A 345 -18.48 -43.21 22.26
C GLN A 345 -17.24 -43.77 21.54
N TRP A 346 -17.41 -44.37 20.36
CA TRP A 346 -16.30 -44.91 19.56
C TRP A 346 -15.33 -43.83 19.07
N TYR A 347 -15.86 -42.71 18.56
CA TYR A 347 -15.08 -41.52 18.20
C TYR A 347 -14.25 -40.98 19.37
N ASN A 348 -14.80 -41.04 20.58
CA ASN A 348 -14.09 -40.63 21.79
C ASN A 348 -12.99 -41.62 22.20
N SER A 349 -13.20 -42.94 22.06
CA SER A 349 -12.24 -43.98 22.45
C SER A 349 -11.08 -44.21 21.47
N GLN A 350 -11.20 -43.78 20.22
CA GLN A 350 -10.12 -43.84 19.22
C GLN A 350 -9.19 -42.62 19.30
N ASP A 351 -8.05 -42.65 18.62
CA ASP A 351 -7.10 -41.53 18.50
C ASP A 351 -6.48 -41.43 17.09
N SER A 352 -5.48 -40.56 16.94
CA SER A 352 -4.70 -40.33 15.72
C SER A 352 -4.16 -41.57 15.00
N SER A 353 -4.00 -42.72 15.66
CA SER A 353 -3.62 -43.98 14.99
C SER A 353 -4.77 -44.68 14.26
N TYR A 354 -5.99 -44.12 14.30
CA TYR A 354 -7.16 -44.73 13.68
C TYR A 354 -6.99 -44.96 12.18
N ASN A 355 -7.21 -46.20 11.75
CA ASN A 355 -7.18 -46.58 10.34
C ASN A 355 -8.41 -47.45 10.04
N TYR A 356 -9.30 -46.93 9.19
CA TYR A 356 -10.56 -47.57 8.83
C TYR A 356 -10.40 -49.00 8.28
N VAL A 357 -9.23 -49.35 7.71
CA VAL A 357 -8.96 -50.67 7.14
C VAL A 357 -9.16 -51.79 8.18
N TYR A 358 -8.78 -51.56 9.43
CA TYR A 358 -8.94 -52.54 10.52
C TYR A 358 -10.37 -52.64 11.05
N HIS A 359 -11.23 -51.67 10.70
CA HIS A 359 -12.61 -51.52 11.22
C HIS A 359 -13.68 -51.63 10.12
N LYS A 360 -13.32 -52.16 8.94
CA LYS A 360 -14.12 -52.14 7.69
C LYS A 360 -15.53 -52.78 7.76
N PHE A 361 -15.90 -53.45 8.84
CA PHE A 361 -17.19 -54.14 8.98
C PHE A 361 -17.91 -53.88 10.32
N GLU A 362 -17.41 -52.95 11.15
CA GLU A 362 -18.00 -52.58 12.45
C GLU A 362 -19.15 -51.56 12.28
N ARG A 363 -20.13 -51.91 11.44
CA ARG A 363 -21.09 -51.00 10.78
C ARG A 363 -21.94 -50.16 11.73
N GLU A 364 -22.09 -50.60 12.98
CA GLU A 364 -22.77 -49.92 14.07
C GLU A 364 -21.98 -48.76 14.70
N LYS A 365 -20.67 -48.67 14.46
CA LYS A 365 -19.78 -47.70 15.13
C LYS A 365 -19.49 -46.42 14.36
N GLY A 366 -19.97 -46.30 13.11
CA GLY A 366 -19.66 -45.16 12.26
C GLY A 366 -20.47 -45.11 10.97
N LEU A 367 -20.06 -44.22 10.06
CA LEU A 367 -20.78 -43.91 8.82
C LEU A 367 -19.85 -44.01 7.61
N ASP A 368 -20.21 -44.76 6.58
CA ASP A 368 -19.60 -44.57 5.26
C ASP A 368 -20.19 -43.33 4.57
N CYS A 369 -19.80 -43.07 3.32
CA CYS A 369 -20.27 -41.88 2.61
C CYS A 369 -21.76 -41.90 2.28
N SER A 370 -22.35 -43.04 1.89
CA SER A 370 -23.78 -43.12 1.54
C SER A 370 -24.66 -43.44 2.75
N GLY A 371 -24.13 -44.14 3.76
CA GLY A 371 -24.69 -44.18 5.12
C GLY A 371 -24.83 -42.80 5.73
N PHE A 372 -23.80 -41.94 5.59
CA PHE A 372 -23.87 -40.55 6.00
C PHE A 372 -24.94 -39.75 5.25
N VAL A 373 -24.99 -39.81 3.91
CA VAL A 373 -25.98 -39.04 3.12
C VAL A 373 -27.40 -39.55 3.38
N GLY A 374 -27.62 -40.86 3.43
CA GLY A 374 -28.91 -41.47 3.74
C GLY A 374 -29.44 -41.11 5.12
N TRP A 375 -28.56 -41.18 6.14
CA TRP A 375 -28.89 -40.72 7.49
C TRP A 375 -29.17 -39.21 7.53
N ALA A 376 -28.39 -38.38 6.85
CA ALA A 376 -28.62 -36.92 6.79
C ALA A 376 -29.95 -36.58 6.08
N THR A 377 -30.35 -37.35 5.07
CA THR A 377 -31.68 -37.24 4.43
C THR A 377 -32.78 -37.66 5.41
N TYR A 378 -32.56 -38.73 6.18
CA TYR A 378 -33.48 -39.15 7.25
C TYR A 378 -33.64 -38.08 8.34
N GLN A 379 -32.59 -37.29 8.59
CA GLN A 379 -32.61 -36.17 9.54
C GLN A 379 -33.57 -35.04 9.14
N VAL A 380 -33.92 -34.88 7.87
CA VAL A 380 -34.87 -33.85 7.40
C VAL A 380 -36.22 -34.40 6.90
N MET A 381 -36.27 -35.65 6.41
CA MET A 381 -37.49 -36.21 5.81
C MET A 381 -38.49 -36.77 6.83
N HIS A 382 -38.01 -37.31 7.96
CA HIS A 382 -38.84 -37.94 9.01
C HIS A 382 -38.83 -37.17 10.34
N SER A 383 -39.74 -37.48 11.27
CA SER A 383 -39.90 -36.76 12.54
C SER A 383 -39.23 -37.48 13.73
N ARG A 384 -39.48 -38.79 13.85
CA ARG A 384 -39.01 -39.71 14.91
C ARG A 384 -38.30 -40.92 14.29
N SER A 385 -37.55 -41.67 15.09
CA SER A 385 -36.83 -42.86 14.61
C SER A 385 -37.81 -43.97 14.20
N GLY A 386 -37.46 -44.76 13.19
CA GLY A 386 -38.26 -45.91 12.73
C GLY A 386 -39.53 -45.57 11.94
N GLU A 387 -39.73 -44.31 11.54
CA GLU A 387 -40.71 -43.98 10.49
C GLU A 387 -40.18 -44.34 9.11
N GLY A 388 -40.99 -44.99 8.28
CA GLY A 388 -40.66 -45.29 6.89
C GLY A 388 -39.43 -46.20 6.72
N SER A 389 -38.82 -46.13 5.54
CA SER A 389 -37.52 -46.74 5.22
C SER A 389 -36.37 -45.76 5.47
N GLY A 390 -35.15 -46.30 5.58
CA GLY A 390 -33.94 -45.49 5.47
C GLY A 390 -33.68 -45.08 4.02
N TYR A 391 -32.77 -44.10 3.83
CA TYR A 391 -32.41 -43.55 2.50
C TYR A 391 -30.97 -43.86 2.11
N THR A 392 -30.47 -45.01 2.58
CA THR A 392 -29.10 -45.48 2.40
C THR A 392 -29.08 -46.56 1.31
N VAL A 393 -28.50 -46.21 0.17
CA VAL A 393 -28.16 -47.12 -0.94
C VAL A 393 -26.63 -47.09 -1.16
N VAL A 394 -26.09 -47.76 -2.18
CA VAL A 394 -24.65 -47.64 -2.48
C VAL A 394 -24.31 -46.27 -3.09
N ALA A 395 -23.09 -45.78 -2.87
CA ALA A 395 -22.72 -44.38 -3.13
C ALA A 395 -22.86 -43.90 -4.58
N SER A 396 -22.84 -44.81 -5.55
CA SER A 396 -23.10 -44.53 -6.96
C SER A 396 -24.57 -44.24 -7.27
N GLU A 397 -25.50 -44.85 -6.53
CA GLU A 397 -26.94 -44.88 -6.83
C GLU A 397 -27.72 -43.75 -6.14
N VAL A 398 -27.19 -43.18 -5.04
CA VAL A 398 -27.90 -42.20 -4.19
C VAL A 398 -28.57 -41.06 -4.98
N CYS A 399 -27.88 -40.51 -5.99
CA CYS A 399 -28.42 -39.43 -6.82
C CYS A 399 -29.57 -39.88 -7.73
N GLU A 400 -29.53 -41.13 -8.21
CA GLU A 400 -30.50 -41.72 -9.14
C GLU A 400 -31.72 -42.25 -8.38
N ASP A 401 -31.53 -42.84 -7.20
CA ASP A 401 -32.60 -43.19 -6.26
C ASP A 401 -33.39 -41.95 -5.84
N TYR A 402 -32.73 -40.88 -5.36
CA TYR A 402 -33.43 -39.67 -4.92
C TYR A 402 -34.17 -38.96 -6.07
N ALA A 403 -33.68 -39.09 -7.31
CA ALA A 403 -34.39 -38.62 -8.50
C ALA A 403 -35.61 -39.50 -8.83
N SER A 404 -35.47 -40.83 -8.74
CA SER A 404 -36.53 -41.80 -9.00
C SER A 404 -37.68 -41.71 -7.99
N ASN A 405 -37.38 -41.34 -6.75
CA ASN A 405 -38.36 -40.98 -5.72
C ASN A 405 -39.09 -39.63 -5.99
N GLY A 406 -38.82 -38.94 -7.11
CA GLY A 406 -39.48 -37.69 -7.52
C GLY A 406 -39.08 -36.45 -6.72
N TRP A 407 -38.12 -36.57 -5.80
CA TRP A 407 -37.77 -35.53 -4.83
C TRP A 407 -37.00 -34.34 -5.42
N GLY A 408 -36.49 -34.50 -6.64
CA GLY A 408 -35.60 -33.54 -7.28
C GLY A 408 -35.32 -33.96 -8.72
N LYS A 409 -34.18 -33.53 -9.25
CA LYS A 409 -33.68 -33.98 -10.55
C LYS A 409 -32.18 -34.19 -10.53
N LEU A 410 -31.73 -35.07 -11.43
CA LEU A 410 -30.33 -35.17 -11.79
C LEU A 410 -29.88 -33.91 -12.55
N ILE A 411 -28.59 -33.62 -12.41
CA ILE A 411 -27.83 -32.64 -13.18
C ILE A 411 -26.57 -33.38 -13.62
N SER A 412 -26.49 -33.66 -14.91
CA SER A 412 -25.34 -34.32 -15.50
C SER A 412 -24.08 -33.46 -15.37
N LYS A 413 -22.90 -34.10 -15.41
CA LYS A 413 -21.61 -33.41 -15.52
C LYS A 413 -21.52 -32.45 -16.73
N ALA A 414 -22.30 -32.70 -17.79
CA ALA A 414 -22.40 -31.80 -18.95
C ALA A 414 -23.22 -30.54 -18.63
N GLU A 415 -24.42 -30.68 -18.06
CA GLU A 415 -25.24 -29.54 -17.61
C GLU A 415 -24.54 -28.71 -16.54
N LEU A 416 -23.84 -29.36 -15.60
CA LEU A 416 -23.05 -28.67 -14.58
C LEU A 416 -22.00 -27.77 -15.23
N LYS A 417 -21.23 -28.27 -16.21
CA LYS A 417 -20.28 -27.46 -17.00
C LYS A 417 -20.98 -26.31 -17.74
N ASN A 418 -22.05 -26.60 -18.46
CA ASN A 418 -22.80 -25.61 -19.25
C ASN A 418 -23.41 -24.50 -18.38
N SER A 419 -23.77 -24.80 -17.13
CA SER A 419 -24.24 -23.81 -16.13
C SER A 419 -23.14 -22.93 -15.52
N GLY A 420 -21.88 -23.08 -15.95
CA GLY A 420 -20.73 -22.45 -15.31
C GLY A 420 -20.46 -23.01 -13.90
N TYR A 421 -20.55 -24.34 -13.78
CA TYR A 421 -20.41 -25.14 -12.55
C TYR A 421 -21.35 -24.70 -11.41
N ARG A 422 -22.60 -24.31 -11.70
CA ARG A 422 -23.52 -23.79 -10.68
C ARG A 422 -24.10 -24.89 -9.78
N LEU A 423 -23.64 -24.91 -8.53
CA LEU A 423 -24.20 -25.72 -7.44
C LEU A 423 -25.13 -24.89 -6.54
N GLN A 424 -25.93 -25.56 -5.72
CA GLN A 424 -26.82 -24.98 -4.72
C GLN A 424 -26.62 -25.64 -3.35
N ALA A 425 -26.99 -24.92 -2.30
CA ALA A 425 -27.07 -25.45 -0.95
C ALA A 425 -28.04 -26.64 -0.89
N GLY A 426 -27.56 -27.78 -0.40
CA GLY A 426 -28.32 -29.03 -0.32
C GLY A 426 -28.21 -29.95 -1.55
N ASP A 427 -27.53 -29.57 -2.64
CA ASP A 427 -27.24 -30.51 -3.73
C ASP A 427 -26.45 -31.72 -3.20
N VAL A 428 -26.79 -32.93 -3.66
CA VAL A 428 -26.05 -34.16 -3.37
C VAL A 428 -25.19 -34.48 -4.58
N GLY A 429 -23.88 -34.66 -4.41
CA GLY A 429 -22.98 -35.11 -5.46
C GLY A 429 -22.68 -36.60 -5.37
N CYS A 430 -22.53 -37.27 -6.52
CA CYS A 430 -22.23 -38.70 -6.59
C CYS A 430 -21.12 -39.01 -7.61
N ASN A 431 -20.43 -40.13 -7.40
CA ASN A 431 -19.61 -40.84 -8.40
C ASN A 431 -19.56 -42.34 -8.10
N LEU A 432 -18.78 -43.10 -8.89
CA LEU A 432 -18.68 -44.57 -8.83
C LEU A 432 -18.26 -45.18 -7.47
N GLY A 433 -17.86 -44.39 -6.47
CA GLY A 433 -17.53 -44.91 -5.13
C GLY A 433 -17.63 -43.90 -3.99
N HIS A 434 -18.23 -42.73 -4.20
CA HIS A 434 -18.31 -41.68 -3.18
C HIS A 434 -19.51 -40.73 -3.39
N THR A 435 -20.08 -40.23 -2.29
CA THR A 435 -21.16 -39.24 -2.29
C THR A 435 -20.99 -38.19 -1.17
N TRP A 436 -21.52 -36.98 -1.36
CA TRP A 436 -21.33 -35.82 -0.49
C TRP A 436 -22.49 -34.82 -0.61
N ILE A 437 -22.69 -33.99 0.43
CA ILE A 437 -23.70 -32.92 0.46
C ILE A 437 -23.02 -31.56 0.29
N VAL A 438 -23.53 -30.71 -0.59
CA VAL A 438 -23.05 -29.33 -0.79
C VAL A 438 -23.61 -28.41 0.30
N LEU A 439 -22.73 -27.90 1.17
CA LEU A 439 -23.09 -26.85 2.13
C LEU A 439 -23.28 -25.49 1.43
N GLY A 440 -22.51 -25.20 0.38
CA GLY A 440 -22.69 -24.00 -0.43
C GLY A 440 -21.55 -23.74 -1.43
N GLN A 441 -21.76 -22.82 -2.36
CA GLN A 441 -20.79 -22.45 -3.40
C GLN A 441 -20.10 -21.10 -3.11
N CYS A 442 -18.83 -21.01 -3.48
CA CYS A 442 -17.98 -19.82 -3.37
C CYS A 442 -17.94 -19.03 -4.70
N ALA A 443 -17.41 -17.80 -4.65
CA ALA A 443 -17.35 -16.92 -5.83
C ALA A 443 -16.40 -17.44 -6.92
N ASP A 444 -15.35 -18.18 -6.54
CA ASP A 444 -14.41 -18.87 -7.42
C ASP A 444 -14.94 -20.23 -7.96
N LYS A 445 -16.25 -20.50 -7.80
CA LYS A 445 -16.95 -21.73 -8.16
C LYS A 445 -16.59 -22.98 -7.36
N SER A 446 -15.63 -22.93 -6.44
CA SER A 446 -15.41 -24.03 -5.50
C SER A 446 -16.59 -24.20 -4.55
N ALA A 447 -16.83 -25.42 -4.06
CA ALA A 447 -17.94 -25.74 -3.17
C ALA A 447 -17.44 -26.24 -1.81
N VAL A 448 -18.06 -25.78 -0.73
CA VAL A 448 -17.87 -26.38 0.59
C VAL A 448 -18.88 -27.52 0.72
N ILE A 449 -18.41 -28.67 1.16
CA ILE A 449 -19.17 -29.92 1.28
C ILE A 449 -19.10 -30.47 2.71
N VAL A 450 -20.05 -31.33 3.05
CA VAL A 450 -19.97 -32.23 4.20
C VAL A 450 -20.11 -33.67 3.70
N HIS A 451 -19.25 -34.56 4.20
CA HIS A 451 -19.20 -35.97 3.82
C HIS A 451 -18.53 -36.81 4.92
N SER A 452 -18.71 -38.13 4.87
CA SER A 452 -17.85 -39.08 5.58
C SER A 452 -16.79 -39.64 4.62
N THR A 453 -15.54 -39.78 5.07
CA THR A 453 -14.42 -40.28 4.25
C THR A 453 -13.37 -41.04 5.07
N PRO A 454 -12.64 -42.01 4.49
CA PRO A 454 -11.62 -42.80 5.19
C PRO A 454 -10.61 -42.02 6.03
N ASN A 455 -9.98 -42.72 6.99
CA ASN A 455 -8.97 -42.24 7.95
C ASN A 455 -9.45 -41.17 8.96
N ALA A 456 -10.55 -40.47 8.68
CA ALA A 456 -11.26 -39.65 9.64
C ALA A 456 -12.73 -40.11 9.75
N GLY A 457 -13.65 -39.38 9.13
CA GLY A 457 -15.08 -39.61 9.27
C GLY A 457 -15.89 -38.44 8.75
N CYS A 458 -16.99 -38.11 9.43
CA CYS A 458 -17.82 -36.98 9.08
C CYS A 458 -17.03 -35.66 9.25
N GLN A 459 -16.86 -34.94 8.15
CA GLN A 459 -16.02 -33.74 8.07
C GLN A 459 -16.56 -32.69 7.10
N ILE A 460 -16.08 -31.45 7.26
CA ILE A 460 -16.28 -30.36 6.31
C ILE A 460 -15.03 -30.24 5.44
N SER A 461 -15.22 -30.27 4.12
CA SER A 461 -14.13 -30.18 3.14
C SER A 461 -14.49 -29.17 2.04
N GLY A 462 -13.48 -28.60 1.39
CA GLY A 462 -13.65 -27.75 0.23
C GLY A 462 -13.20 -28.46 -1.04
N THR A 463 -13.93 -28.29 -2.14
CA THR A 463 -13.42 -28.69 -3.45
C THR A 463 -12.31 -27.73 -3.90
N PRO A 464 -11.38 -28.19 -4.74
CA PRO A 464 -10.68 -27.32 -5.67
C PRO A 464 -11.67 -26.48 -6.51
N THR A 465 -11.17 -25.44 -7.16
CA THR A 465 -11.90 -24.74 -8.23
C THR A 465 -12.10 -25.66 -9.45
N PRO A 466 -12.97 -25.31 -10.43
CA PRO A 466 -13.21 -26.15 -11.61
C PRO A 466 -11.97 -26.46 -12.46
N ASP A 467 -10.99 -25.56 -12.49
CA ASP A 467 -9.67 -25.71 -13.13
C ASP A 467 -8.66 -26.50 -12.27
N GLY A 468 -9.02 -26.85 -11.02
CA GLY A 468 -8.25 -27.72 -10.14
C GLY A 468 -7.39 -27.03 -9.09
N SER A 469 -7.51 -25.72 -8.89
CA SER A 469 -6.71 -25.01 -7.88
C SER A 469 -7.06 -25.44 -6.45
N SER A 470 -6.07 -25.97 -5.74
CA SER A 470 -6.14 -26.32 -4.31
C SER A 470 -6.08 -25.10 -3.37
N SER A 471 -5.93 -23.88 -3.91
CA SER A 471 -5.95 -22.62 -3.14
C SER A 471 -7.35 -22.01 -3.03
N SER A 472 -8.41 -22.81 -3.26
CA SER A 472 -9.79 -22.32 -3.38
C SER A 472 -10.34 -21.68 -2.11
N GLN A 473 -11.37 -20.84 -2.29
CA GLN A 473 -12.15 -20.24 -1.21
C GLN A 473 -12.83 -21.33 -0.36
N ALA A 474 -13.33 -22.41 -0.97
CA ALA A 474 -13.96 -23.49 -0.24
C ALA A 474 -12.99 -24.23 0.68
N ILE A 475 -11.76 -24.50 0.24
CA ILE A 475 -10.74 -25.19 1.07
C ILE A 475 -10.34 -24.31 2.28
N GLN A 476 -10.29 -22.99 2.09
CA GLN A 476 -10.04 -22.03 3.17
C GLN A 476 -11.21 -21.98 4.17
N LEU A 477 -12.46 -21.94 3.69
CA LEU A 477 -13.66 -21.99 4.52
C LEU A 477 -13.76 -23.32 5.28
N ALA A 478 -13.57 -24.44 4.60
CA ALA A 478 -13.62 -25.76 5.20
C ALA A 478 -12.60 -25.91 6.34
N ARG A 479 -11.34 -25.51 6.12
CA ARG A 479 -10.32 -25.48 7.18
C ARG A 479 -10.75 -24.62 8.37
N LYS A 480 -11.32 -23.43 8.12
CA LYS A 480 -11.77 -22.48 9.15
C LYS A 480 -12.98 -22.96 9.97
N TYR A 481 -13.93 -23.68 9.37
CA TYR A 481 -15.11 -24.17 10.07
C TYR A 481 -14.89 -25.56 10.69
N MET A 482 -14.10 -26.43 10.04
CA MET A 482 -13.68 -27.70 10.63
C MET A 482 -12.82 -27.49 11.89
N SER A 483 -11.93 -26.48 11.91
CA SER A 483 -11.12 -26.15 13.09
C SER A 483 -11.89 -25.58 14.29
N ARG A 484 -13.22 -25.45 14.20
CA ARG A 484 -14.10 -25.14 15.35
C ARG A 484 -14.55 -26.37 16.10
N TYR A 485 -14.42 -27.57 15.52
CA TYR A 485 -14.73 -28.82 16.19
C TYR A 485 -13.53 -29.22 17.06
N SER A 486 -13.77 -29.48 18.34
CA SER A 486 -12.73 -29.83 19.33
C SER A 486 -11.85 -31.02 18.90
N GLY A 487 -12.41 -31.97 18.15
CA GLY A 487 -11.70 -33.12 17.59
C GLY A 487 -10.89 -32.85 16.31
N TYR A 488 -10.81 -31.62 15.79
CA TYR A 488 -10.14 -31.34 14.49
C TYR A 488 -8.67 -31.78 14.43
N ASN A 489 -7.94 -31.69 15.55
CA ASN A 489 -6.54 -32.12 15.64
C ASN A 489 -6.37 -33.58 16.10
N LYS A 490 -7.46 -34.34 16.26
CA LYS A 490 -7.47 -35.70 16.82
C LYS A 490 -7.27 -36.80 15.76
N PHE A 491 -7.74 -36.55 14.55
CA PHE A 491 -7.67 -37.47 13.40
C PHE A 491 -7.17 -36.70 12.17
N ASP A 492 -6.73 -37.40 11.11
CA ASP A 492 -6.29 -36.78 9.86
C ASP A 492 -7.47 -36.26 9.02
N TYR A 493 -8.08 -35.18 9.51
CA TYR A 493 -9.16 -34.48 8.81
C TYR A 493 -8.64 -33.78 7.57
N HIS A 494 -9.27 -34.06 6.43
CA HIS A 494 -8.90 -33.54 5.11
C HIS A 494 -9.81 -32.36 4.70
N PRO A 495 -9.49 -31.09 5.04
CA PRO A 495 -10.30 -29.93 4.63
C PRO A 495 -10.25 -29.62 3.12
N SER A 496 -9.48 -30.38 2.34
CA SER A 496 -9.53 -30.39 0.88
C SER A 496 -10.04 -31.74 0.40
N SER A 497 -11.03 -31.75 -0.48
CA SER A 497 -11.43 -32.95 -1.22
C SER A 497 -10.63 -33.10 -2.52
N GLY A 498 -10.88 -34.18 -3.26
CA GLY A 498 -10.55 -34.23 -4.69
C GLY A 498 -11.40 -33.25 -5.52
N ASN A 499 -11.12 -33.12 -6.82
CA ASN A 499 -11.90 -32.26 -7.73
C ASN A 499 -13.26 -32.88 -8.06
N TYR A 500 -14.17 -32.90 -7.08
CA TYR A 500 -15.54 -33.44 -7.18
C TYR A 500 -16.47 -32.60 -8.09
N LEU A 501 -15.99 -31.47 -8.62
CA LEU A 501 -16.69 -30.71 -9.68
C LEU A 501 -16.49 -31.37 -11.06
N ASN A 502 -15.34 -32.03 -11.28
CA ASN A 502 -15.07 -32.80 -12.50
C ASN A 502 -15.17 -34.32 -12.30
N ASN A 503 -14.93 -34.82 -11.09
CA ASN A 503 -14.93 -36.26 -10.77
C ASN A 503 -16.28 -36.70 -10.15
N CYS A 504 -17.37 -36.15 -10.67
CA CYS A 504 -18.75 -36.59 -10.44
C CYS A 504 -19.26 -37.40 -11.64
N THR A 505 -20.23 -38.29 -11.41
CA THR A 505 -21.14 -38.76 -12.48
C THR A 505 -22.23 -37.70 -12.71
N GLY A 506 -22.80 -37.18 -11.62
CA GLY A 506 -23.70 -36.03 -11.61
C GLY A 506 -23.93 -35.47 -10.20
N TYR A 507 -24.90 -34.56 -10.11
CA TYR A 507 -25.44 -34.05 -8.86
C TYR A 507 -26.97 -34.19 -8.86
N PHE A 508 -27.55 -34.62 -7.75
CA PHE A 508 -28.99 -34.53 -7.50
C PHE A 508 -29.33 -33.18 -6.83
N ARG A 509 -30.39 -32.52 -7.33
CA ARG A 509 -30.89 -31.24 -6.81
C ARG A 509 -32.36 -31.34 -6.41
N TRP A 510 -32.64 -31.09 -5.13
CA TRP A 510 -33.97 -31.09 -4.53
C TRP A 510 -34.96 -30.12 -5.19
N ASN A 511 -36.18 -30.61 -5.46
CA ASN A 511 -37.34 -29.77 -5.77
C ASN A 511 -37.74 -28.94 -4.53
N SER A 512 -38.20 -27.70 -4.75
CA SER A 512 -38.65 -26.80 -3.66
C SER A 512 -39.82 -27.36 -2.85
N ASN A 513 -40.64 -28.22 -3.44
CA ASN A 513 -41.80 -28.85 -2.79
C ASN A 513 -41.38 -30.00 -1.86
N THR A 514 -40.23 -30.64 -2.13
CA THR A 514 -39.67 -31.69 -1.25
C THR A 514 -38.86 -31.07 -0.12
N LEU A 515 -38.01 -30.10 -0.47
CA LEU A 515 -37.11 -29.41 0.44
C LEU A 515 -37.23 -27.89 0.21
N SER A 516 -38.03 -27.23 1.04
CA SER A 516 -38.30 -25.80 0.96
C SER A 516 -37.08 -24.96 1.33
N ASP A 517 -37.08 -23.66 1.03
CA ASP A 517 -35.97 -22.75 1.36
C ASP A 517 -36.46 -21.35 1.77
N PRO A 518 -37.20 -21.23 2.88
CA PRO A 518 -37.71 -19.95 3.35
C PRO A 518 -36.58 -19.00 3.80
N GLU A 519 -35.42 -19.51 4.18
CA GLU A 519 -34.25 -18.70 4.53
C GLU A 519 -33.33 -18.35 3.34
N GLY A 520 -33.69 -18.76 2.11
CA GLY A 520 -33.02 -18.39 0.85
C GLY A 520 -31.59 -18.94 0.67
N TYR A 521 -31.24 -20.05 1.33
CA TYR A 521 -29.91 -20.68 1.30
C TYR A 521 -29.45 -21.03 -0.12
N ARG A 522 -30.35 -21.43 -1.05
CA ARG A 522 -30.02 -21.70 -2.46
C ARG A 522 -29.46 -20.48 -3.22
N ASN A 523 -29.62 -19.27 -2.66
CA ASN A 523 -29.11 -18.00 -3.19
C ASN A 523 -28.00 -17.37 -2.34
N LYS A 524 -27.64 -17.97 -1.18
CA LYS A 524 -26.53 -17.51 -0.33
C LYS A 524 -25.19 -18.07 -0.80
N THR A 525 -24.10 -17.36 -0.50
CA THR A 525 -22.74 -17.88 -0.68
C THR A 525 -22.34 -18.84 0.45
N ALA A 526 -21.33 -19.68 0.22
CA ALA A 526 -20.85 -20.64 1.23
C ALA A 526 -20.46 -19.97 2.56
N ASP A 527 -19.79 -18.80 2.53
CA ASP A 527 -19.41 -18.07 3.73
C ASP A 527 -20.62 -17.53 4.50
N GLN A 528 -21.68 -17.08 3.80
CA GLN A 528 -22.94 -16.64 4.41
C GLN A 528 -23.69 -17.81 5.06
N ILE A 529 -23.73 -18.97 4.41
CA ILE A 529 -24.41 -20.17 4.94
C ILE A 529 -23.70 -20.69 6.18
N LEU A 530 -22.37 -20.82 6.14
CA LEU A 530 -21.57 -21.26 7.29
C LEU A 530 -21.64 -20.24 8.43
N ALA A 531 -21.76 -18.94 8.15
CA ALA A 531 -22.01 -17.88 9.14
C ALA A 531 -23.50 -17.72 9.55
N ASP A 532 -24.41 -18.55 9.03
CA ASP A 532 -25.81 -18.69 9.47
C ASP A 532 -26.00 -19.95 10.33
N LEU A 533 -25.28 -21.03 9.99
CA LEU A 533 -25.27 -22.29 10.73
C LEU A 533 -24.40 -22.21 12.01
N PHE A 534 -23.21 -21.62 11.94
CA PHE A 534 -22.29 -21.45 13.10
C PHE A 534 -22.32 -20.01 13.65
N ARG A 535 -23.51 -19.53 14.03
CA ARG A 535 -23.72 -18.20 14.64
C ARG A 535 -23.38 -18.17 16.13
#